data_AF-A0A1A3BYY1-F1
#
_entry.id   AF-A0A1A3BYY1-F1
#
_cell.length_a   1.000
_cell.length_b   1.000
_cell.length_c   1.000
_cell.angle_alpha   90.00
_cell.angle_beta   90.00
_cell.angle_gamma   90.00
#
_symmetry.space_group_name_H-M   'P 1'
#
loop_
_entity.id
_entity.type
_entity.pdbx_description
1 polymer ?
#
loop_
_entity_poly.entity_id
_entity_poly.type
_entity_poly.pdbx_seq_one_letter_code
_entity_poly.pdbx_strand_id
1 'polypeptide(L)'
;MNAELQERIARLEAHAEIRECISRYARGMDRRDREMLRSAYHDGAIDDHVGFIGEVDDFIDWAFAYHSTQTRYQHYLLNHTAEIIGDEAHAETYYLFVGTDREPANHMTLSGGRYVDRLERRDKRWAIVDRVCVVEWNAESTSFVTEELMAMMAETSRVATHDRTDPSYDRPLRASRPSAPT
;
A
#
# COMPACT_ATOMS: atom_id res chain seq x y z
N MET A 1 11.16 -36.59 -7.36
CA MET A 1 10.42 -35.59 -6.57
C MET A 1 8.93 -35.87 -6.75
N ASN A 2 8.11 -35.85 -5.70
CA ASN A 2 6.68 -36.18 -5.80
C ASN A 2 5.95 -35.06 -6.56
N ALA A 3 5.33 -35.35 -7.70
CA ALA A 3 4.66 -34.36 -8.56
C ALA A 3 3.55 -33.59 -7.80
N GLU A 4 2.81 -34.28 -6.93
CA GLU A 4 1.79 -33.67 -6.05
C GLU A 4 2.42 -32.64 -5.10
N LEU A 5 3.61 -32.93 -4.57
CA LEU A 5 4.32 -32.00 -3.70
C LEU A 5 4.78 -30.76 -4.47
N GLN A 6 5.25 -30.91 -5.70
CA GLN A 6 5.67 -29.78 -6.53
C GLN A 6 4.49 -28.86 -6.86
N GLU A 7 3.33 -29.43 -7.19
CA GLU A 7 2.11 -28.66 -7.45
C GLU A 7 1.66 -27.91 -6.18
N ARG A 8 1.66 -28.57 -5.03
CA ARG A 8 1.31 -27.95 -3.75
C ARG A 8 2.26 -26.81 -3.37
N ILE A 9 3.56 -26.96 -3.61
CA ILE A 9 4.56 -25.91 -3.37
C ILE A 9 4.32 -24.75 -4.33
N ALA A 10 4.20 -25.01 -5.63
CA ALA A 10 3.96 -23.96 -6.63
C ALA A 10 2.70 -23.14 -6.33
N ARG A 11 1.64 -23.79 -5.85
CA ARG A 11 0.42 -23.10 -5.41
C ARG A 11 0.68 -22.20 -4.20
N LEU A 12 1.40 -22.69 -3.18
CA LEU A 12 1.74 -21.89 -2.00
C LEU A 12 2.64 -20.69 -2.35
N GLU A 13 3.62 -20.91 -3.23
CA GLU A 13 4.49 -19.84 -3.76
C GLU A 13 3.66 -18.78 -4.49
N ALA A 14 2.75 -19.18 -5.39
CA ALA A 14 1.90 -18.24 -6.10
C ALA A 14 1.02 -17.40 -5.15
N HIS A 15 0.41 -18.01 -4.13
CA HIS A 15 -0.35 -17.27 -3.11
C HIS A 15 0.52 -16.28 -2.32
N ALA A 16 1.75 -16.67 -1.97
CA ALA A 16 2.68 -15.80 -1.28
C ALA A 16 3.11 -14.62 -2.16
N GLU A 17 3.47 -14.87 -3.43
CA GLU A 17 3.89 -13.86 -4.39
C GLU A 17 2.76 -12.84 -4.69
N ILE A 18 1.51 -13.29 -4.81
CA ILE A 18 0.36 -12.40 -4.97
C ILE A 18 0.19 -11.53 -3.73
N ARG A 19 0.26 -12.10 -2.52
CA ARG A 19 0.15 -11.31 -1.28
C ARG A 19 1.29 -10.29 -1.14
N GLU A 20 2.50 -10.66 -1.52
CA GLU A 20 3.66 -9.76 -1.57
C GLU A 20 3.49 -8.67 -2.63
N CYS A 21 2.86 -8.98 -3.76
CA CYS A 21 2.49 -7.99 -4.78
C CYS A 21 1.57 -6.91 -4.19
N ILE A 22 0.49 -7.28 -3.52
CA ILE A 22 -0.42 -6.31 -2.89
C ILE A 22 0.27 -5.55 -1.75
N SER A 23 1.17 -6.21 -1.02
CA SER A 23 1.97 -5.55 0.02
C SER A 23 2.94 -4.49 -0.54
N ARG A 24 3.54 -4.74 -1.71
CA ARG A 24 4.38 -3.76 -2.43
C ARG A 24 3.56 -2.55 -2.86
N TYR A 25 2.32 -2.77 -3.33
CA TYR A 25 1.39 -1.68 -3.61
C TYR A 25 1.17 -0.79 -2.38
N ALA A 26 0.68 -1.36 -1.27
CA ALA A 26 0.32 -0.58 -0.08
C ALA A 26 1.54 0.15 0.51
N ARG A 27 2.66 -0.56 0.64
CA ARG A 27 3.90 0.03 1.16
C ARG A 27 4.46 1.10 0.23
N GLY A 28 4.47 0.87 -1.08
CA GLY A 28 4.93 1.83 -2.08
C GLY A 28 4.10 3.12 -2.03
N MET A 29 2.77 2.99 -1.92
CA MET A 29 1.85 4.12 -1.75
C MET A 29 2.13 4.90 -0.46
N ASP A 30 2.22 4.19 0.66
CA ASP A 30 2.45 4.77 1.99
C ASP A 30 3.83 5.38 2.16
N ARG A 31 4.79 5.07 1.29
CA ARG A 31 6.16 5.65 1.32
C ARG A 31 6.47 6.49 0.09
N ARG A 32 5.46 6.78 -0.74
CA ARG A 32 5.61 7.42 -2.07
C ARG A 32 6.82 6.90 -2.85
N ASP A 33 7.09 5.60 -2.71
CA ASP A 33 8.16 4.92 -3.42
C ASP A 33 7.56 4.46 -4.75
N ARG A 34 7.70 5.30 -5.78
CA ARG A 34 7.15 5.05 -7.12
C ARG A 34 7.62 3.71 -7.66
N GLU A 35 8.89 3.38 -7.49
CA GLU A 35 9.48 2.15 -8.02
C GLU A 35 8.85 0.91 -7.35
N MET A 36 8.73 0.93 -6.02
CA MET A 36 8.08 -0.14 -5.27
C MET A 36 6.60 -0.29 -5.65
N LEU A 37 5.86 0.82 -5.69
CA LEU A 37 4.44 0.83 -6.07
C LEU A 37 4.25 0.31 -7.50
N ARG A 38 5.02 0.85 -8.46
CA ARG A 38 4.95 0.46 -9.88
C ARG A 38 5.30 -1.01 -10.10
N SER A 39 6.19 -1.57 -9.27
CA SER A 39 6.55 -2.99 -9.33
C SER A 39 5.39 -3.93 -9.00
N ALA A 40 4.32 -3.45 -8.36
CA ALA A 40 3.11 -4.24 -8.11
C ALA A 40 2.26 -4.44 -9.38
N TYR A 41 2.58 -3.76 -10.48
CA TYR A 41 1.82 -3.82 -11.72
C TYR A 41 2.67 -4.38 -12.88
N HIS A 42 1.99 -4.88 -13.91
CA HIS A 42 2.57 -5.05 -15.24
C HIS A 42 2.40 -3.78 -16.07
N ASP A 43 3.12 -3.71 -17.19
CA ASP A 43 2.95 -2.62 -18.15
C ASP A 43 1.56 -2.69 -18.80
N GLY A 44 0.96 -1.52 -19.00
CA GLY A 44 -0.41 -1.37 -19.52
C GLY A 44 -1.51 -1.74 -18.52
N ALA A 45 -1.19 -1.93 -17.23
CA ALA A 45 -2.20 -2.22 -16.24
C ALA A 45 -3.14 -1.03 -16.00
N ILE A 46 -4.42 -1.31 -15.75
CA ILE A 46 -5.45 -0.30 -15.48
C ILE A 46 -5.84 -0.31 -14.00
N ASP A 47 -5.97 0.87 -13.40
CA ASP A 47 -6.48 1.06 -12.04
C ASP A 47 -7.75 1.93 -12.09
N ASP A 48 -8.87 1.38 -11.63
CA ASP A 48 -10.11 2.11 -11.37
C ASP A 48 -10.19 2.42 -9.87
N HIS A 49 -9.86 3.66 -9.53
CA HIS A 49 -9.71 4.14 -8.16
C HIS A 49 -10.49 5.44 -7.96
N VAL A 50 -11.60 5.37 -7.22
CA VAL A 50 -12.34 6.52 -6.64
C VAL A 50 -12.07 7.88 -7.31
N GLY A 51 -12.69 8.12 -8.46
CA GLY A 51 -12.54 9.37 -9.21
C GLY A 51 -11.41 9.39 -10.24
N PHE A 52 -10.69 8.28 -10.39
CA PHE A 52 -9.66 8.03 -11.40
C PHE A 52 -9.93 6.68 -12.09
N ILE A 53 -9.72 6.62 -13.41
CA ILE A 53 -9.58 5.37 -14.16
C ILE A 53 -8.57 5.58 -15.29
N GLY A 54 -7.56 4.71 -15.38
CA GLY A 54 -6.51 4.87 -16.38
C GLY A 54 -5.31 3.95 -16.16
N GLU A 55 -4.26 4.18 -16.95
CA GLU A 55 -3.03 3.40 -16.86
C GLU A 55 -2.29 3.65 -15.54
N VAL A 56 -1.58 2.62 -15.08
CA VAL A 56 -0.90 2.60 -13.78
C VAL A 56 0.03 3.80 -13.54
N ASP A 57 0.75 4.28 -14.56
CA ASP A 57 1.70 5.37 -14.37
C ASP A 57 1.00 6.71 -14.08
N ASP A 58 -0.14 6.96 -14.73
CA ASP A 58 -1.02 8.11 -14.48
C ASP A 58 -1.74 7.97 -13.13
N PHE A 59 -2.16 6.75 -12.79
CA PHE A 59 -2.74 6.45 -11.48
C PHE A 59 -1.77 6.80 -10.34
N ILE A 60 -0.50 6.41 -10.45
CA ILE A 60 0.49 6.68 -9.41
C ILE A 60 0.71 8.19 -9.26
N ASP A 61 0.77 8.94 -10.37
CA ASP A 61 0.88 10.41 -10.31
C ASP A 61 -0.33 11.04 -9.63
N TRP A 62 -1.53 10.61 -10.01
CA TRP A 62 -2.78 11.06 -9.41
C TRP A 62 -2.84 10.75 -7.91
N ALA A 63 -2.50 9.52 -7.51
CA ALA A 63 -2.54 9.08 -6.12
C ALA A 63 -1.50 9.80 -5.26
N PHE A 64 -0.29 10.05 -5.78
CA PHE A 64 0.72 10.84 -5.06
C PHE A 64 0.32 12.30 -4.92
N ALA A 65 -0.33 12.88 -5.94
CA ALA A 65 -0.89 14.22 -5.85
C ALA A 65 -1.99 14.29 -4.77
N TYR A 66 -2.91 13.31 -4.73
CA TYR A 66 -3.91 13.20 -3.67
C TYR A 66 -3.24 13.09 -2.28
N HIS A 67 -2.34 12.15 -2.08
CA HIS A 67 -1.68 11.98 -0.79
C HIS A 67 -0.79 13.16 -0.39
N SER A 68 -0.36 14.02 -1.33
CA SER A 68 0.38 15.25 -1.04
C SER A 68 -0.43 16.24 -0.19
N THR A 69 -1.77 16.15 -0.21
CA THR A 69 -2.68 16.96 0.62
C THR A 69 -2.77 16.45 2.06
N GLN A 70 -2.21 15.29 2.35
CA GLN A 70 -2.31 14.63 3.65
C GLN A 70 -1.01 14.77 4.45
N THR A 71 -1.14 14.86 5.77
CA THR A 71 -0.01 14.91 6.71
C THR A 71 0.43 13.53 7.14
N ARG A 72 -0.51 12.59 7.24
CA ARG A 72 -0.32 11.22 7.69
C ARG A 72 -1.33 10.34 6.99
N TYR A 73 -0.93 9.16 6.54
CA TYR A 73 -1.87 8.17 6.03
C TYR A 73 -1.26 6.77 6.03
N GLN A 74 -2.12 5.76 6.02
CA GLN A 74 -1.70 4.37 5.91
C GLN A 74 -2.80 3.51 5.28
N HIS A 75 -2.38 2.52 4.50
CA HIS A 75 -3.23 1.45 3.99
C HIS A 75 -2.99 0.16 4.77
N TYR A 76 -4.05 -0.39 5.35
CA TYR A 76 -4.05 -1.68 6.04
C TYR A 76 -4.66 -2.73 5.14
N LEU A 77 -3.88 -3.74 4.77
CA LEU A 77 -4.35 -4.90 4.03
C LEU A 77 -4.89 -5.94 5.03
N LEU A 78 -6.13 -6.36 4.84
CA LEU A 78 -6.86 -7.23 5.76
C LEU A 78 -7.12 -8.59 5.10
N ASN A 79 -8.36 -9.09 5.17
CA ASN A 79 -8.75 -10.35 4.56
C ASN A 79 -8.36 -10.40 3.09
N HIS A 80 -7.74 -11.51 2.68
CA HIS A 80 -7.24 -11.71 1.33
C HIS A 80 -7.62 -13.09 0.82
N THR A 81 -8.18 -13.14 -0.38
CA THR A 81 -8.47 -14.37 -1.13
C THR A 81 -7.86 -14.25 -2.52
N ALA A 82 -7.50 -15.38 -3.11
CA ALA A 82 -7.04 -15.45 -4.49
C ALA A 82 -7.44 -16.79 -5.10
N GLU A 83 -8.11 -16.75 -6.24
CA GLU A 83 -8.31 -17.90 -7.11
C GLU A 83 -7.21 -17.88 -8.17
N ILE A 84 -6.46 -18.98 -8.31
CA ILE A 84 -5.29 -19.06 -9.19
C ILE A 84 -5.52 -20.19 -10.19
N ILE A 85 -5.48 -19.86 -11.49
CA ILE A 85 -5.64 -20.80 -12.59
C ILE A 85 -4.48 -20.60 -13.56
N GLY A 86 -3.49 -21.49 -13.50
CA GLY A 86 -2.28 -21.38 -14.32
C GLY A 86 -1.49 -20.12 -13.99
N ASP A 87 -1.40 -19.22 -14.96
CA ASP A 87 -0.68 -17.94 -14.87
C ASP A 87 -1.61 -16.72 -14.71
N GLU A 88 -2.90 -16.95 -14.41
CA GLU A 88 -3.87 -15.90 -14.07
C GLU A 88 -4.39 -16.08 -12.64
N ALA A 89 -4.68 -14.97 -11.96
CA ALA A 89 -5.33 -14.98 -10.67
C ALA A 89 -6.36 -13.85 -10.53
N HIS A 90 -7.45 -14.15 -9.82
CA HIS A 90 -8.44 -13.18 -9.38
C HIS A 90 -8.38 -13.11 -7.87
N ALA A 91 -8.03 -11.93 -7.34
CA ALA A 91 -7.84 -11.74 -5.92
C ALA A 91 -8.75 -10.65 -5.38
N GLU A 92 -9.16 -10.83 -4.13
CA GLU A 92 -9.87 -9.81 -3.36
C GLU A 92 -9.06 -9.52 -2.10
N THR A 93 -8.77 -8.24 -1.87
CA THR A 93 -8.09 -7.79 -0.65
C THR A 93 -8.88 -6.68 0.00
N TYR A 94 -9.31 -6.92 1.23
CA TYR A 94 -9.96 -5.90 2.05
C TYR A 94 -8.91 -4.86 2.44
N TYR A 95 -9.25 -3.58 2.30
CA TYR A 95 -8.42 -2.49 2.78
C TYR A 95 -9.16 -1.68 3.84
N LEU A 96 -8.39 -1.16 4.78
CA LEU A 96 -8.75 -0.02 5.59
C LEU A 96 -7.73 1.08 5.31
N PHE A 97 -8.20 2.24 4.88
CA PHE A 97 -7.40 3.44 4.74
C PHE A 97 -7.70 4.36 5.91
N VAL A 98 -6.64 4.92 6.49
CA VAL A 98 -6.74 6.00 7.48
C VAL A 98 -5.82 7.12 7.03
N GLY A 99 -6.38 8.31 6.81
CA GLY A 99 -5.66 9.51 6.40
C GLY A 99 -5.99 10.71 7.27
N THR A 100 -5.03 11.61 7.46
CA THR A 100 -5.23 12.91 8.10
C THR A 100 -4.83 14.01 7.14
N ASP A 101 -5.78 14.87 6.79
CA ASP A 101 -5.58 15.94 5.82
C ASP A 101 -4.76 17.08 6.42
N ARG A 102 -4.09 17.83 5.54
CA ARG A 102 -3.47 19.10 5.90
C ARG A 102 -4.51 20.19 6.06
N GLU A 103 -5.53 20.20 5.21
CA GLU A 103 -6.60 21.20 5.22
C GLU A 103 -7.99 20.57 4.99
N PRO A 104 -8.98 20.82 5.87
CA PRO A 104 -8.82 21.49 7.16
C PRO A 104 -7.93 20.66 8.09
N ALA A 105 -7.09 21.34 8.90
CA ALA A 105 -6.13 20.67 9.76
C ALA A 105 -6.78 19.62 10.67
N ASN A 106 -6.13 18.45 10.76
CA ASN A 106 -6.56 17.31 11.58
C ASN A 106 -7.89 16.66 11.19
N HIS A 107 -8.47 16.98 10.03
CA HIS A 107 -9.54 16.18 9.46
C HIS A 107 -9.03 14.78 9.15
N MET A 108 -9.70 13.77 9.70
CA MET A 108 -9.32 12.36 9.55
C MET A 108 -10.37 11.61 8.76
N THR A 109 -9.95 10.97 7.69
CA THR A 109 -10.79 10.11 6.85
C THR A 109 -10.46 8.65 7.13
N LEU A 110 -11.50 7.84 7.34
CA LEU A 110 -11.44 6.40 7.33
C LEU A 110 -12.23 5.90 6.14
N SER A 111 -11.61 5.06 5.31
CA SER A 111 -12.27 4.42 4.18
C SER A 111 -12.05 2.93 4.24
N GLY A 112 -13.11 2.14 4.16
CA GLY A 112 -13.02 0.69 4.10
C GLY A 112 -13.64 0.18 2.82
N GLY A 113 -13.00 -0.84 2.25
CA GLY A 113 -13.40 -1.39 0.98
C GLY A 113 -12.56 -2.58 0.57
N ARG A 114 -12.57 -2.84 -0.74
CA ARG A 114 -11.89 -3.98 -1.35
C ARG A 114 -11.12 -3.54 -2.59
N TYR A 115 -9.91 -4.06 -2.74
CA TYR A 115 -9.24 -4.17 -4.02
C TYR A 115 -9.68 -5.48 -4.67
N VAL A 116 -10.31 -5.38 -5.83
CA VAL A 116 -10.64 -6.52 -6.69
C VAL A 116 -9.64 -6.51 -7.84
N ASP A 117 -8.76 -7.50 -7.84
CA ASP A 117 -7.57 -7.52 -8.68
C ASP A 117 -7.62 -8.69 -9.66
N ARG A 118 -7.29 -8.40 -10.93
CA ARG A 118 -6.82 -9.42 -11.88
C ARG A 118 -5.31 -9.34 -11.95
N LEU A 119 -4.64 -10.45 -11.72
CA LEU A 119 -3.18 -10.56 -11.76
C LEU A 119 -2.76 -11.60 -12.80
N GLU A 120 -1.58 -11.38 -13.37
CA GLU A 120 -0.96 -12.33 -14.29
C GLU A 120 0.48 -12.63 -13.86
N ARG A 121 0.92 -13.86 -14.11
CA ARG A 121 2.32 -14.26 -14.00
C ARG A 121 2.99 -14.13 -15.35
N ARG A 122 3.81 -13.09 -15.52
CA ARG A 122 4.68 -12.90 -16.70
C ARG A 122 6.13 -12.93 -16.24
N ASP A 123 6.99 -13.64 -16.97
CA ASP A 123 8.41 -13.78 -16.63
C ASP A 123 8.66 -14.20 -15.17
N LYS A 124 7.83 -15.14 -14.68
CA LYS A 124 7.86 -15.66 -13.29
C LYS A 124 7.57 -14.62 -12.20
N ARG A 125 6.88 -13.54 -12.54
CA ARG A 125 6.45 -12.51 -11.58
C ARG A 125 4.94 -12.30 -11.66
N TRP A 126 4.26 -12.48 -10.54
CA TRP A 126 2.88 -12.02 -10.37
C TRP A 126 2.83 -10.50 -10.23
N ALA A 127 1.96 -9.88 -11.01
CA ALA A 127 1.63 -8.46 -10.87
C ALA A 127 0.23 -8.15 -11.38
N ILE A 128 -0.31 -7.02 -10.92
CA ILE A 128 -1.65 -6.53 -11.25
C ILE A 128 -1.69 -6.12 -12.73
N VAL A 129 -2.75 -6.51 -13.42
CA VAL A 129 -3.08 -6.07 -14.78
C VAL A 129 -4.37 -5.25 -14.82
N ASP A 130 -5.32 -5.53 -13.92
CA ASP A 130 -6.49 -4.69 -13.67
C ASP A 130 -6.77 -4.63 -12.18
N ARG A 131 -7.14 -3.45 -11.69
CA ARG A 131 -7.65 -3.25 -10.34
C ARG A 131 -8.94 -2.44 -10.38
N VAL A 132 -9.91 -2.87 -9.56
CA VAL A 132 -11.07 -2.06 -9.18
C VAL A 132 -11.06 -1.84 -7.68
N CYS A 133 -11.01 -0.58 -7.25
CA CYS A 133 -11.13 -0.18 -5.86
C CYS A 133 -12.61 0.06 -5.52
N VAL A 134 -13.19 -0.85 -4.75
CA VAL A 134 -14.58 -0.79 -4.32
C VAL A 134 -14.64 -0.21 -2.91
N VAL A 135 -15.16 1.01 -2.78
CA VAL A 135 -15.41 1.63 -1.48
C VAL A 135 -16.75 1.14 -0.93
N GLU A 136 -16.75 0.60 0.28
CA GLU A 136 -17.97 0.10 0.92
C GLU A 136 -18.50 1.06 1.98
N TRP A 137 -17.60 1.72 2.70
CA TRP A 137 -17.97 2.69 3.71
C TRP A 137 -16.88 3.74 3.89
N ASN A 138 -17.31 4.93 4.32
CA ASN A 138 -16.42 5.99 4.77
C ASN A 138 -16.93 6.53 6.10
N ALA A 139 -16.00 7.00 6.90
CA ALA A 139 -16.27 7.76 8.11
C ALA A 139 -15.26 8.90 8.21
N GLU A 140 -15.68 9.98 8.83
CA GLU A 140 -14.84 11.15 9.09
C GLU A 140 -14.77 11.41 10.58
N SER A 141 -13.65 11.96 11.02
CA SER A 141 -13.42 12.37 12.40
C SER A 141 -12.46 13.54 12.45
N THR A 142 -12.20 14.05 13.65
CA THR A 142 -11.17 15.06 13.88
C THR A 142 -10.14 14.48 14.84
N SER A 143 -8.87 14.51 14.46
CA SER A 143 -7.78 14.19 15.38
C SER A 143 -7.61 15.33 16.38
N PHE A 144 -7.61 15.01 17.67
CA PHE A 144 -7.29 15.97 18.73
C PHE A 144 -5.78 16.03 19.03
N VAL A 145 -4.96 15.29 18.28
CA VAL A 145 -3.50 15.38 18.38
C VAL A 145 -3.05 16.67 17.69
N THR A 146 -2.49 17.60 18.47
CA THR A 146 -2.00 18.88 17.96
C THR A 146 -0.62 18.73 17.29
N GLU A 147 -0.22 19.73 16.51
CA GLU A 147 1.13 19.77 15.94
C GLU A 147 2.21 19.85 17.02
N GLU A 148 1.96 20.55 18.13
CA GLU A 148 2.89 20.61 19.25
C GLU A 148 3.08 19.24 19.90
N LEU A 149 1.98 18.48 20.11
CA LEU A 149 2.07 17.14 20.67
C LEU A 149 2.84 16.20 19.73
N MET A 150 2.61 16.29 18.42
CA MET A 150 3.38 15.55 17.41
C MET A 150 4.87 15.91 17.44
N ALA A 151 5.21 17.20 17.56
CA ALA A 151 6.59 17.67 17.65
C ALA A 151 7.28 17.13 18.92
N MET A 152 6.61 17.17 20.07
CA MET A 152 7.12 16.58 21.31
C MET A 152 7.35 15.07 21.19
N MET A 153 6.47 14.35 20.49
CA MET A 153 6.67 12.93 20.21
C MET A 153 7.87 12.68 19.30
N ALA A 154 8.10 13.55 18.32
CA ALA A 154 9.24 13.48 17.40
C ALA A 154 10.60 13.69 18.10
N GLU A 155 10.66 14.40 19.24
CA GLU A 155 11.89 14.55 20.03
C GLU A 155 12.31 13.22 20.71
N THR A 156 11.35 12.33 20.98
CA THR A 156 11.58 11.12 21.76
C THR A 156 11.45 9.82 20.94
N SER A 157 11.05 9.94 19.67
CA SER A 157 10.76 8.82 18.78
C SER A 157 11.24 9.08 17.37
N ARG A 158 11.47 8.02 16.60
CA ARG A 158 11.63 8.16 15.15
C ARG A 158 10.29 8.52 14.54
N VAL A 159 10.31 9.41 13.55
CA VAL A 159 9.12 9.88 12.85
C VAL A 159 8.92 9.06 11.59
N ALA A 160 7.67 8.67 11.31
CA ALA A 160 7.32 8.04 10.03
C ALA A 160 7.48 9.07 8.90
N THR A 161 8.07 8.68 7.78
CA THR A 161 8.14 9.54 6.59
C THR A 161 7.53 8.84 5.39
N HIS A 162 7.03 9.63 4.45
CA HIS A 162 6.42 9.16 3.21
C HIS A 162 7.44 9.15 2.06
N ASP A 163 8.70 8.79 2.35
CA ASP A 163 9.79 8.68 1.38
C ASP A 163 10.84 7.63 1.84
N ARG A 164 11.98 7.57 1.14
CA ARG A 164 13.06 6.59 1.41
C ARG A 164 13.90 6.90 2.65
N THR A 165 13.63 8.00 3.37
CA THR A 165 14.24 8.29 4.68
C THR A 165 13.52 7.56 5.83
N ASP A 166 12.41 6.89 5.54
CA ASP A 166 11.63 6.18 6.54
C ASP A 166 12.43 5.04 7.18
N PRO A 167 12.33 4.81 8.50
CA PRO A 167 13.07 3.76 9.19
C PRO A 167 12.89 2.35 8.60
N SER A 168 11.81 2.09 7.84
CA SER A 168 11.61 0.80 7.17
C SER A 168 12.64 0.50 6.07
N TYR A 169 13.39 1.49 5.60
CA TYR A 169 14.49 1.32 4.63
C TYR A 169 15.86 1.10 5.28
N ASP A 170 16.01 1.34 6.58
CA ASP A 170 17.29 1.16 7.27
C ASP A 170 17.79 -0.29 7.19
N ARG A 171 18.99 -0.49 6.66
CA ARG A 171 19.67 -1.79 6.62
C ARG A 171 21.15 -1.60 7.02
N PRO A 172 21.57 -2.01 8.24
CA PRO A 172 20.75 -2.62 9.29
C PRO A 172 19.83 -1.60 9.97
N LEU A 173 18.65 -2.05 10.39
CA LEU A 173 17.81 -1.27 11.30
C LEU A 173 18.50 -1.17 12.66
N ARG A 174 18.75 0.06 13.13
CA ARG A 174 19.32 0.31 14.47
C ARG A 174 18.31 1.02 15.36
N ALA A 175 17.86 0.34 16.40
CA ALA A 175 17.00 0.92 17.43
C ALA A 175 17.78 1.97 18.24
N SER A 176 17.73 3.22 17.80
CA SER A 176 18.40 4.37 18.42
C SER A 176 17.53 5.62 18.23
N ARG A 177 17.50 6.47 19.25
CA ARG A 177 16.89 7.80 19.17
C ARG A 177 17.91 8.78 18.61
N PRO A 178 17.50 9.81 17.83
CA PRO A 178 18.37 10.96 17.59
C PRO A 178 18.84 11.51 18.94
N SER A 179 20.11 11.86 19.07
CA SER A 179 20.59 12.64 20.21
C SER A 179 19.75 13.92 20.25
N ALA A 180 19.22 14.31 21.42
CA ALA A 180 18.60 15.62 21.55
C ALA A 180 19.58 16.69 21.06
N PRO A 181 19.16 17.68 20.26
CA PRO A 181 20.03 18.81 19.93
C PRO A 181 20.46 19.46 21.24
N THR A 182 21.78 19.55 21.45
CA THR A 182 22.41 20.25 22.57
C THR A 182 22.16 21.75 22.51
#